data_AF-A0A926BUF5-F1
#
_entry.id   AF-A0A926BUF5-F1
#
_cell.length_a   1.000
_cell.length_b   1.000
_cell.length_c   1.000
_cell.angle_alpha   90.00
_cell.angle_beta   90.00
_cell.angle_gamma   90.00
#
_symmetry.space_group_name_H-M   'P 1'
#
loop_
_entity.id
_entity.type
_entity.pdbx_description
1 polymer ?
#
loop_
_entity_poly.entity_id
_entity_poly.type
_entity_poly.pdbx_seq_one_letter_code
_entity_poly.pdbx_strand_id
1 'polypeptide(L)'
;MIIAALLIGASDSINAQGRTKLTATKALKSTSTSNNGIRYSYFPTASTTDGRMVSIVGAGLQSMTGDAVEFGIGLPGTTDSLRIGIFDGETSATWDLGTSELVYRLYADSTANGTGTTLLATYYGSSMNDNGWYNIAMAVHPSARSTDTVYFYRLVISLSDATTKTWSNFKLRTNGTAMFLPRAFSFSVPLFSTTEAQILYPNYPSTSTTTYDGTWQFNMAVSEPVEDLEVWDGDMDYGSSDGVYRDTDDADTPNDSVPAWGRNGVAVTEGVATSRDYIIVNGVRSTTTKMSGAPADDNANAWYKRSPAVEYTVQDPNGTNYRNANPSGNLEWERFRISTVATSASDYDYLASVIPTGTYKINMSGMDVGNLNAWRIWYSMLGATDSATAAGTAVVSARNTQGPSTSSFRSHPVILAVDSAGTALRAILPSLASIGGVGNINYWKNSSTNWPVAVITIGSRTYSKSQAQALFAGSTTDISKLLARQLIAAKLNVLSNNASTCIYQTIKDADTFLAANPIGSGTGSVMTGGMLALQLYYYNIGSLSCAVYRQATLD
;
A
#
# COMPACT_ATOMS: atom_id res chain seq x y z
N MET A 1 -34.44 9.25 59.24
CA MET A 1 -34.11 10.69 59.23
C MET A 1 -33.99 11.09 57.76
N ILE A 2 -35.09 11.44 57.08
CA ILE A 2 -35.72 12.78 56.98
C ILE A 2 -34.66 13.81 56.57
N ILE A 3 -34.61 14.23 55.30
CA ILE A 3 -35.26 15.41 54.67
C ILE A 3 -35.28 15.14 53.12
N ALA A 4 -36.40 14.90 52.40
CA ALA A 4 -37.43 15.81 51.82
C ALA A 4 -36.86 17.05 51.10
N ALA A 5 -37.16 17.51 49.88
CA ALA A 5 -38.19 17.31 48.85
C ALA A 5 -37.58 17.91 47.54
N LEU A 6 -38.05 17.65 46.31
CA LEU A 6 -39.28 18.22 45.73
C LEU A 6 -39.62 17.50 44.41
N LEU A 7 -40.84 16.99 44.31
CA LEU A 7 -41.51 16.64 43.06
C LEU A 7 -42.01 17.91 42.36
N ILE A 8 -41.98 17.92 41.02
CA ILE A 8 -43.11 18.40 40.21
C ILE A 8 -43.33 17.37 39.10
N GLY A 9 -44.48 16.70 39.16
CA GLY A 9 -44.99 15.87 38.08
C GLY A 9 -45.80 16.70 37.08
N ALA A 10 -45.91 16.19 35.87
CA ALA A 10 -47.06 16.42 35.01
C ALA A 10 -47.24 15.17 34.13
N SER A 11 -48.22 14.36 34.49
CA SER A 11 -48.96 13.52 33.56
C SER A 11 -49.72 14.42 32.58
N ASP A 12 -49.79 14.06 31.30
CA ASP A 12 -51.07 14.00 30.59
C ASP A 12 -51.00 13.37 29.19
N SER A 13 -51.94 12.44 29.01
CA SER A 13 -52.74 12.06 27.83
C SER A 13 -52.09 11.80 26.47
N ILE A 14 -52.34 10.56 26.05
CA ILE A 14 -52.37 9.99 24.71
C ILE A 14 -53.06 10.94 23.72
N ASN A 15 -52.38 11.23 22.60
CA ASN A 15 -53.04 11.52 21.33
C ASN A 15 -52.35 10.71 20.23
N ALA A 16 -53.17 9.91 19.54
CA ALA A 16 -52.75 9.05 18.45
C ALA A 16 -52.42 9.90 17.23
N GLN A 17 -51.17 9.81 16.74
CA GLN A 17 -50.82 9.81 15.32
C GLN A 17 -49.31 9.58 15.20
N GLY A 18 -48.96 8.48 14.52
CA GLY A 18 -47.61 7.94 14.49
C GLY A 18 -46.55 8.87 13.88
N ARG A 19 -45.42 8.94 14.58
CA ARG A 19 -44.03 9.05 14.08
C ARG A 19 -43.12 9.13 15.30
N THR A 20 -42.51 8.02 15.68
CA THR A 20 -41.54 7.95 16.78
C THR A 20 -40.24 8.64 16.38
N LYS A 21 -39.99 9.77 17.05
CA LYS A 21 -38.74 10.54 17.03
C LYS A 21 -37.79 9.91 18.06
N LEU A 22 -36.82 9.12 17.61
CA LEU A 22 -35.76 8.60 18.49
C LEU A 22 -34.84 9.77 18.87
N THR A 23 -34.95 10.19 20.13
CA THR A 23 -34.11 11.22 20.73
C THR A 23 -32.83 10.57 21.23
N ALA A 24 -31.75 10.68 20.44
CA ALA A 24 -30.41 10.29 20.85
C ALA A 24 -29.95 11.20 22.00
N THR A 25 -29.82 10.66 23.21
CA THR A 25 -29.22 11.37 24.35
C THR A 25 -27.80 10.88 24.55
N LYS A 26 -26.86 11.84 24.56
CA LYS A 26 -25.43 11.73 24.95
C LYS A 26 -24.51 10.98 23.97
N ALA A 27 -24.07 11.70 22.94
CA ALA A 27 -22.80 11.44 22.28
C ALA A 27 -21.64 11.72 23.25
N LEU A 28 -20.73 10.75 23.38
CA LEU A 28 -19.38 10.98 23.90
C LEU A 28 -18.68 11.97 22.96
N LYS A 29 -18.28 13.11 23.52
CA LYS A 29 -17.35 14.05 22.89
C LYS A 29 -16.03 13.31 22.64
N SER A 30 -15.70 13.09 21.37
CA SER A 30 -14.33 13.12 20.90
C SER A 30 -14.29 14.09 19.72
N THR A 31 -14.22 15.37 20.05
CA THR A 31 -13.90 16.43 19.10
C THR A 31 -12.45 16.78 19.39
N SER A 32 -11.50 16.25 18.62
CA SER A 32 -10.15 16.79 18.60
C SER A 32 -9.94 17.56 17.30
N THR A 33 -10.62 18.70 17.18
CA THR A 33 -10.01 19.81 16.45
C THR A 33 -8.77 20.21 17.23
N SER A 34 -7.58 20.11 16.63
CA SER A 34 -6.45 20.89 17.15
C SER A 34 -6.88 22.36 17.22
N ASN A 35 -6.39 23.12 18.20
CA ASN A 35 -6.77 24.51 18.49
C ASN A 35 -6.64 25.52 17.30
N ASN A 36 -6.33 25.05 16.09
CA ASN A 36 -6.10 25.82 14.86
C ASN A 36 -7.01 25.45 13.67
N GLY A 37 -8.02 24.57 13.82
CA GLY A 37 -8.99 24.28 12.73
C GLY A 37 -8.45 23.46 11.56
N ILE A 38 -7.29 22.82 11.71
CA ILE A 38 -6.65 22.00 10.67
C ILE A 38 -7.08 20.55 10.81
N ARG A 39 -7.49 19.95 9.68
CA ARG A 39 -7.81 18.53 9.57
C ARG A 39 -6.55 17.74 9.27
N TYR A 40 -6.37 16.65 10.00
CA TYR A 40 -5.28 15.72 9.80
C TYR A 40 -5.81 14.38 9.29
N SER A 41 -5.03 13.74 8.43
CA SER A 41 -5.09 12.29 8.20
C SER A 41 -4.04 11.64 9.09
N TYR A 42 -4.38 10.54 9.75
CA TYR A 42 -3.55 9.83 10.72
C TYR A 42 -3.26 8.42 10.24
N PHE A 43 -2.12 7.88 10.65
CA PHE A 43 -1.82 6.48 10.51
C PHE A 43 -1.05 5.97 11.73
N PRO A 44 -1.49 4.86 12.36
CA PRO A 44 -2.75 4.16 12.08
C PRO A 44 -3.95 4.91 12.68
N THR A 45 -3.79 5.59 13.81
CA THR A 45 -4.87 6.30 14.53
C THR A 45 -4.40 7.64 15.12
N ALA A 46 -5.37 8.49 15.48
CA ALA A 46 -5.11 9.75 16.19
C ALA A 46 -4.89 9.57 17.70
N SER A 47 -5.34 8.43 18.26
CA SER A 47 -5.27 8.17 19.70
C SER A 47 -3.81 8.09 20.15
N THR A 48 -3.50 8.70 21.28
CA THR A 48 -2.18 8.61 21.91
C THR A 48 -2.11 7.49 22.94
N THR A 49 -3.18 6.72 23.12
CA THR A 49 -3.28 5.73 24.21
C THR A 49 -3.70 4.35 23.74
N ASP A 50 -4.02 4.15 22.46
CA ASP A 50 -4.48 2.84 21.97
C ASP A 50 -3.34 1.89 21.57
N GLY A 51 -2.09 2.37 21.65
CA GLY A 51 -0.87 1.64 21.31
C GLY A 51 -0.75 1.16 19.86
N ARG A 52 -1.67 1.52 18.95
CA ARG A 52 -1.55 1.13 17.54
C ARG A 52 -0.42 1.90 16.88
N MET A 53 0.68 1.22 16.54
CA MET A 53 1.89 1.84 15.98
C MET A 53 2.31 1.21 14.65
N VAL A 54 2.97 2.01 13.81
CA VAL A 54 3.83 1.49 12.73
C VAL A 54 5.16 1.11 13.34
N SER A 55 5.73 -0.03 12.94
CA SER A 55 6.95 -0.56 13.52
C SER A 55 8.08 -0.63 12.49
N ILE A 56 9.29 -0.24 12.90
CA ILE A 56 10.54 -0.50 12.17
C ILE A 56 11.45 -1.32 13.08
N VAL A 57 12.00 -2.40 12.53
CA VAL A 57 12.71 -3.39 13.33
C VAL A 57 14.10 -3.64 12.74
N GLY A 58 15.11 -3.66 13.61
CA GLY A 58 16.49 -4.01 13.29
C GLY A 58 16.76 -5.52 13.44
N ALA A 59 18.03 -5.91 13.43
CA ALA A 59 18.43 -7.30 13.49
C ALA A 59 18.08 -7.99 14.83
N GLY A 60 17.81 -9.30 14.79
CA GLY A 60 17.65 -10.13 16.00
C GLY A 60 16.25 -10.16 16.62
N LEU A 61 15.22 -9.69 15.89
CA LEU A 61 13.81 -9.72 16.29
C LEU A 61 12.89 -10.42 15.28
N GLN A 62 13.46 -11.13 14.30
CA GLN A 62 12.73 -11.96 13.32
C GLN A 62 11.64 -11.23 12.50
N SER A 63 11.69 -9.90 12.36
CA SER A 63 10.69 -9.15 11.57
C SER A 63 10.66 -9.56 10.09
N MET A 64 9.46 -9.67 9.52
CA MET A 64 9.22 -9.95 8.12
C MET A 64 9.43 -8.75 7.17
N THR A 65 9.77 -7.57 7.71
CA THR A 65 9.96 -6.35 6.90
C THR A 65 11.34 -5.72 7.08
N GLY A 66 11.62 -4.65 6.32
CA GLY A 66 12.91 -3.96 6.36
C GLY A 66 13.07 -2.95 7.50
N ASP A 67 14.22 -2.30 7.49
CA ASP A 67 14.66 -1.27 8.44
C ASP A 67 14.18 0.16 8.09
N ALA A 68 13.26 0.25 7.14
CA ALA A 68 12.70 1.51 6.67
C ALA A 68 11.27 1.35 6.16
N VAL A 69 10.51 2.42 6.29
CA VAL A 69 9.17 2.60 5.74
C VAL A 69 9.10 3.92 4.99
N GLU A 70 8.25 3.94 3.97
CA GLU A 70 8.07 5.11 3.12
C GLU A 70 6.60 5.52 3.02
N PHE A 71 6.36 6.81 3.22
CA PHE A 71 5.05 7.44 3.11
C PHE A 71 5.04 8.44 1.97
N GLY A 72 4.03 8.35 1.10
CA GLY A 72 3.61 9.43 0.23
C GLY A 72 2.72 10.42 0.98
N ILE A 73 2.87 11.71 0.69
CA ILE A 73 2.02 12.77 1.21
C ILE A 73 1.52 13.63 0.05
N GLY A 74 0.20 13.66 -0.14
CA GLY A 74 -0.46 14.51 -1.14
C GLY A 74 -1.14 15.71 -0.49
N LEU A 75 -0.90 16.92 -1.01
CA LEU A 75 -1.54 18.17 -0.58
C LEU A 75 -2.24 18.88 -1.75
N PRO A 76 -3.44 19.44 -1.56
CA PRO A 76 -4.05 20.35 -2.53
C PRO A 76 -3.13 21.54 -2.83
N GLY A 77 -3.04 21.99 -4.08
CA GLY A 77 -2.16 23.10 -4.48
C GLY A 77 -2.60 24.48 -3.99
N THR A 78 -3.76 24.58 -3.35
CA THR A 78 -4.20 25.76 -2.60
C THR A 78 -3.60 25.83 -1.20
N THR A 79 -2.81 24.83 -0.80
CA THR A 79 -2.19 24.76 0.53
C THR A 79 -0.86 25.52 0.53
N ASP A 80 -0.66 26.40 1.51
CA ASP A 80 0.59 27.17 1.64
C ASP A 80 1.65 26.48 2.52
N SER A 81 1.23 25.55 3.38
CA SER A 81 2.12 24.85 4.31
C SER A 81 1.89 23.34 4.35
N LEU A 82 2.97 22.56 4.25
CA LEU A 82 2.99 21.16 4.64
C LEU A 82 3.14 21.05 6.16
N ARG A 83 2.31 20.21 6.78
CA ARG A 83 2.36 19.91 8.21
C ARG A 83 2.43 18.41 8.41
N ILE A 84 3.44 17.97 9.15
CA ILE A 84 3.63 16.57 9.52
C ILE A 84 3.66 16.51 11.04
N GLY A 85 2.92 15.58 11.63
CA GLY A 85 3.08 15.22 13.04
C GLY A 85 3.62 13.81 13.14
N ILE A 86 4.59 13.60 14.02
CA ILE A 86 5.15 12.30 14.34
C ILE A 86 4.87 12.07 15.82
N PHE A 87 4.08 11.06 16.14
CA PHE A 87 3.89 10.63 17.53
C PHE A 87 4.99 9.66 17.87
N ASP A 88 5.64 9.87 19.01
CA ASP A 88 6.63 8.95 19.54
C ASP A 88 7.76 8.72 18.54
N GLY A 89 8.37 9.84 18.13
CA GLY A 89 9.30 9.82 17.02
C GLY A 89 10.73 9.35 17.36
N GLU A 90 10.95 8.92 18.60
CA GLU A 90 12.24 8.55 19.15
C GLU A 90 12.43 7.01 19.13
N THR A 91 13.39 6.42 19.86
CA THR A 91 13.66 4.94 19.82
C THR A 91 14.03 4.32 21.20
N SER A 92 14.03 5.06 22.29
CA SER A 92 14.76 4.72 23.52
C SER A 92 13.93 4.69 24.79
N ALA A 93 12.66 5.12 24.75
CA ALA A 93 11.77 5.18 25.90
C ALA A 93 10.45 4.45 25.63
N THR A 94 9.31 5.15 25.76
CA THR A 94 8.00 4.50 25.73
C THR A 94 7.78 3.86 24.37
N TRP A 95 7.11 2.72 24.34
CA TRP A 95 6.75 1.98 23.12
C TRP A 95 7.92 1.36 22.35
N ASP A 96 9.17 1.62 22.72
CA ASP A 96 10.33 1.19 21.96
C ASP A 96 11.20 0.16 22.69
N LEU A 97 11.99 -0.57 21.89
CA LEU A 97 13.07 -1.42 22.38
C LEU A 97 14.34 -1.07 21.64
N GLY A 98 15.42 -0.81 22.37
CA GLY A 98 16.74 -0.53 21.79
C GLY A 98 17.11 0.94 21.85
N THR A 99 18.05 1.35 21.00
CA THR A 99 18.59 2.73 21.01
C THR A 99 18.95 3.25 19.62
N SER A 100 18.69 2.49 18.55
CA SER A 100 19.06 2.92 17.20
C SER A 100 18.08 3.98 16.71
N GLU A 101 18.55 5.22 16.64
CA GLU A 101 17.70 6.37 16.33
C GLU A 101 16.96 6.24 14.99
N LEU A 102 15.68 6.62 14.98
CA LEU A 102 14.92 6.88 13.76
C LEU A 102 15.37 8.17 13.06
N VAL A 103 15.57 8.07 11.75
CA VAL A 103 15.94 9.21 10.88
C VAL A 103 14.84 9.42 9.85
N TYR A 104 14.31 10.65 9.81
CA TYR A 104 13.19 11.06 8.98
C TYR A 104 13.69 11.95 7.85
N ARG A 105 13.60 11.48 6.61
CA ARG A 105 14.05 12.22 5.42
C ARG A 105 12.86 12.56 4.54
N LEU A 106 12.62 13.85 4.36
CA LEU A 106 11.54 14.37 3.54
C LEU A 106 12.07 14.77 2.16
N TYR A 107 11.51 14.19 1.12
CA TYR A 107 11.84 14.46 -0.28
C TYR A 107 10.65 15.09 -1.01
N ALA A 108 10.96 15.94 -1.99
CA ALA A 108 9.98 16.31 -3.00
C ALA A 108 9.78 15.14 -3.98
N ASP A 109 8.52 14.86 -4.32
CA ASP A 109 8.15 13.77 -5.23
C ASP A 109 7.00 14.21 -6.16
N SER A 110 7.25 15.19 -7.04
CA SER A 110 6.23 15.80 -7.91
C SER A 110 5.41 14.82 -8.76
N THR A 111 5.89 13.59 -8.95
CA THR A 111 5.26 12.52 -9.72
C THR A 111 4.43 11.54 -8.89
N ALA A 112 4.43 11.67 -7.55
CA ALA A 112 3.71 10.80 -6.62
C ALA A 112 4.02 9.30 -6.80
N ASN A 113 5.25 8.94 -7.19
CA ASN A 113 5.60 7.56 -7.52
C ASN A 113 6.61 6.95 -6.55
N GLY A 114 6.99 7.67 -5.47
CA GLY A 114 7.95 7.22 -4.49
C GLY A 114 9.40 7.28 -4.96
N THR A 115 9.70 7.92 -6.10
CA THR A 115 11.06 7.98 -6.65
C THR A 115 11.73 9.34 -6.49
N GLY A 116 11.02 10.33 -5.93
CA GLY A 116 11.58 11.63 -5.59
C GLY A 116 12.89 11.55 -4.79
N THR A 117 13.92 12.25 -5.27
CA THR A 117 15.28 12.25 -4.70
C THR A 117 15.72 13.62 -4.17
N THR A 118 14.95 14.67 -4.42
CA THR A 118 15.28 16.03 -3.93
C THR A 118 14.98 16.11 -2.43
N LEU A 119 16.02 15.98 -1.60
CA LEU A 119 15.92 16.09 -0.15
C LEU A 119 15.58 17.53 0.26
N LEU A 120 14.54 17.69 1.06
CA LEU A 120 14.08 18.99 1.58
C LEU A 120 14.48 19.19 3.04
N ALA A 121 14.41 18.13 3.85
CA ALA A 121 14.74 18.18 5.26
C ALA A 121 15.08 16.79 5.82
N THR A 122 15.90 16.79 6.87
CA THR A 122 16.16 15.62 7.71
C THR A 122 15.82 15.97 9.15
N TYR A 123 15.09 15.08 9.84
CA TYR A 123 14.81 15.16 11.26
C TYR A 123 15.31 13.90 11.95
N TYR A 124 15.63 14.04 13.23
CA TYR A 124 16.32 13.04 14.04
C TYR A 124 15.45 12.70 15.25
N GLY A 125 15.21 11.40 15.47
CA GLY A 125 14.35 10.92 16.54
C GLY A 125 14.79 11.38 17.93
N SER A 126 16.10 11.55 18.16
CA SER A 126 16.67 12.10 19.40
C SER A 126 16.18 13.50 19.78
N SER A 127 15.57 14.22 18.82
CA SER A 127 14.99 15.55 19.05
C SER A 127 13.47 15.54 19.23
N MET A 128 12.84 14.37 19.11
CA MET A 128 11.38 14.21 19.16
C MET A 128 10.90 13.86 20.56
N ASN A 129 9.58 13.99 20.77
CA ASN A 129 8.96 13.75 22.07
C ASN A 129 8.70 12.25 22.25
N ASP A 130 9.09 11.72 23.41
CA ASP A 130 8.63 10.43 23.94
C ASP A 130 7.13 10.50 24.24
N ASN A 131 6.37 9.49 23.77
CA ASN A 131 4.93 9.35 23.97
C ASN A 131 4.14 10.64 23.62
N GLY A 132 4.56 11.35 22.57
CA GLY A 132 4.04 12.68 22.25
C GLY A 132 4.17 13.07 20.79
N TRP A 133 3.29 13.97 20.34
CA TRP A 133 3.33 14.50 18.97
C TRP A 133 4.41 15.57 18.82
N TYR A 134 5.41 15.29 17.99
CA TYR A 134 6.33 16.27 17.42
C TYR A 134 5.73 16.86 16.14
N ASN A 135 5.71 18.19 15.99
CA ASN A 135 5.06 18.86 14.87
C ASN A 135 6.07 19.57 13.97
N ILE A 136 6.06 19.21 12.70
CA ILE A 136 6.82 19.84 11.63
C ILE A 136 5.86 20.72 10.82
N ALA A 137 6.28 21.96 10.56
CA ALA A 137 5.58 22.87 9.66
C ALA A 137 6.59 23.51 8.72
N MET A 138 6.32 23.46 7.42
CA MET A 138 7.15 24.09 6.39
C MET A 138 6.29 24.66 5.27
N ALA A 139 6.81 25.67 4.56
CA ALA A 139 6.17 26.14 3.34
C ALA A 139 6.16 25.02 2.29
N VAL A 140 5.13 24.97 1.45
CA VAL A 140 5.11 24.03 0.31
C VAL A 140 6.28 24.34 -0.64
N HIS A 141 6.93 23.29 -1.14
CA HIS A 141 8.14 23.45 -1.95
C HIS A 141 7.83 23.35 -3.45
N PRO A 142 8.33 24.25 -4.31
CA PRO A 142 8.06 24.21 -5.76
C PRO A 142 8.43 22.87 -6.42
N SER A 143 9.54 22.24 -6.00
CA SER A 143 9.97 20.93 -6.54
C SER A 143 9.01 19.78 -6.21
N ALA A 144 8.11 19.95 -5.24
CA ALA A 144 7.09 18.95 -4.91
C ALA A 144 5.81 19.12 -5.73
N ARG A 145 5.70 20.19 -6.54
CA ARG A 145 4.49 20.52 -7.27
C ARG A 145 4.34 19.66 -8.53
N SER A 146 3.20 19.01 -8.69
CA SER A 146 2.79 18.33 -9.92
C SER A 146 2.26 19.30 -10.97
N THR A 147 2.03 18.81 -12.19
CA THR A 147 1.42 19.58 -13.29
C THR A 147 -0.02 20.02 -13.01
N ASP A 148 -0.72 19.32 -12.11
CA ASP A 148 -2.16 19.47 -11.87
C ASP A 148 -2.48 20.22 -10.57
N THR A 149 -1.58 21.09 -10.12
CA THR A 149 -1.76 21.90 -8.89
C THR A 149 -1.94 21.05 -7.62
N VAL A 150 -1.17 19.97 -7.47
CA VAL A 150 -1.06 19.18 -6.23
C VAL A 150 0.42 19.18 -5.81
N TYR A 151 0.70 19.11 -4.50
CA TYR A 151 2.05 18.87 -4.03
C TYR A 151 2.18 17.44 -3.52
N PHE A 152 3.27 16.78 -3.89
CA PHE A 152 3.57 15.42 -3.49
C PHE A 152 4.95 15.34 -2.85
N TYR A 153 4.99 14.71 -1.69
CA TYR A 153 6.20 14.48 -0.92
C TYR A 153 6.35 13.00 -0.62
N ARG A 154 7.59 12.59 -0.42
CA ARG A 154 7.96 11.25 0.04
C ARG A 154 8.71 11.40 1.36
N LEU A 155 8.19 10.81 2.42
CA LEU A 155 8.83 10.73 3.72
C LEU A 155 9.40 9.32 3.89
N VAL A 156 10.72 9.21 4.03
CA VAL A 156 11.42 7.96 4.33
C VAL A 156 11.82 7.99 5.80
N ILE A 157 11.41 6.97 6.55
CA ILE A 157 11.73 6.81 7.97
C ILE A 157 12.54 5.52 8.09
N SER A 158 13.74 5.61 8.66
CA SER A 158 14.67 4.48 8.72
C SER A 158 15.43 4.46 10.03
N LEU A 159 15.88 3.28 10.45
CA LEU A 159 16.89 3.16 11.51
C LEU A 159 18.22 3.76 11.04
N SER A 160 18.95 4.39 11.96
CA SER A 160 20.33 4.84 11.73
C SER A 160 21.33 3.68 11.69
N ASP A 161 21.06 2.62 12.46
CA ASP A 161 21.78 1.35 12.47
C ASP A 161 20.81 0.17 12.62
N ALA A 162 20.55 -0.50 11.50
CA ALA A 162 19.67 -1.67 11.43
C ALA A 162 20.32 -2.96 11.92
N THR A 163 21.63 -2.97 12.22
CA THR A 163 22.33 -4.18 12.67
C THR A 163 22.14 -4.48 14.15
N THR A 164 21.52 -3.54 14.88
CA THR A 164 21.25 -3.66 16.31
C THR A 164 19.86 -4.21 16.58
N LYS A 165 19.70 -4.82 17.76
CA LYS A 165 18.40 -5.25 18.27
C LYS A 165 17.57 -4.02 18.66
N THR A 166 16.79 -3.53 17.71
CA THR A 166 15.94 -2.35 17.86
C THR A 166 14.54 -2.61 17.31
N TRP A 167 13.51 -2.09 17.97
CA TRP A 167 12.13 -2.04 17.52
C TRP A 167 11.59 -0.66 17.86
N SER A 168 11.47 0.18 16.85
CA SER A 168 10.93 1.53 16.98
C SER A 168 9.49 1.59 16.51
N ASN A 169 8.69 2.40 17.19
CA ASN A 169 7.25 2.47 17.00
C ASN A 169 6.79 3.92 16.94
N PHE A 170 6.00 4.27 15.95
CA PHE A 170 5.55 5.65 15.79
C PHE A 170 4.18 5.75 15.11
N LYS A 171 3.61 6.95 15.15
CA LYS A 171 2.44 7.32 14.34
C LYS A 171 2.73 8.53 13.48
N LEU A 172 2.04 8.61 12.36
CA LEU A 172 2.12 9.75 11.45
C LEU A 172 0.78 10.48 11.39
N ARG A 173 0.84 11.81 11.26
CA ARG A 173 -0.29 12.60 10.77
C ARG A 173 0.16 13.67 9.78
N THR A 174 -0.72 14.06 8.88
CA THR A 174 -0.45 15.15 7.92
C THR A 174 -1.72 15.94 7.59
N ASN A 175 -1.58 17.21 7.24
CA ASN A 175 -2.71 18.05 6.79
C ASN A 175 -3.15 17.75 5.34
N GLY A 176 -2.57 16.72 4.73
CA GLY A 176 -2.97 16.16 3.45
C GLY A 176 -3.46 14.72 3.56
N THR A 177 -3.31 13.98 2.48
CA THR A 177 -3.49 12.53 2.47
C THR A 177 -2.14 11.86 2.75
N ALA A 178 -2.05 11.07 3.82
CA ALA A 178 -0.93 10.15 4.05
C ALA A 178 -1.20 8.83 3.34
N MET A 179 -0.20 8.31 2.64
CA MET A 179 -0.28 7.09 1.85
C MET A 179 0.94 6.22 2.15
N PHE A 180 0.80 4.97 2.60
CA PHE A 180 1.93 4.04 2.46
C PHE A 180 2.19 3.80 0.99
N LEU A 181 3.45 3.85 0.59
CA LEU A 181 3.85 3.39 -0.73
C LEU A 181 3.73 1.86 -0.79
N PRO A 182 3.48 1.24 -1.96
CA PRO A 182 3.21 -0.19 -2.10
C PRO A 182 4.44 -1.07 -1.81
N ARG A 183 4.72 -1.24 -0.52
CA ARG A 183 5.84 -1.99 0.06
C ARG A 183 5.34 -2.73 1.29
N ALA A 184 6.14 -3.69 1.75
CA ALA A 184 5.85 -4.35 3.02
C ALA A 184 6.12 -3.37 4.18
N PHE A 185 5.30 -3.40 5.22
CA PHE A 185 5.51 -2.65 6.46
C PHE A 185 5.03 -3.44 7.67
N SER A 186 5.66 -3.21 8.82
CA SER A 186 5.25 -3.82 10.08
C SER A 186 4.39 -2.88 10.92
N PHE A 187 3.55 -3.46 11.75
CA PHE A 187 2.72 -2.76 12.71
C PHE A 187 2.54 -3.62 13.96
N SER A 188 2.30 -2.98 15.10
CA SER A 188 2.14 -3.68 16.36
C SER A 188 1.43 -2.83 17.41
N VAL A 189 1.15 -3.46 18.55
CA VAL A 189 0.87 -2.75 19.80
C VAL A 189 1.97 -3.06 20.81
N PRO A 190 3.04 -2.25 20.90
CA PRO A 190 4.19 -2.61 21.72
C PRO A 190 3.88 -2.58 23.22
N LEU A 191 4.48 -3.51 23.96
CA LEU A 191 4.38 -3.61 25.41
C LEU A 191 5.69 -4.17 25.98
N PHE A 192 6.65 -3.29 26.21
CA PHE A 192 8.01 -3.66 26.66
C PHE A 192 8.24 -3.39 28.14
N SER A 193 7.45 -2.51 28.76
CA SER A 193 7.59 -2.10 30.15
C SER A 193 6.25 -1.86 30.83
N THR A 194 6.29 -1.49 32.11
CA THR A 194 5.10 -1.09 32.87
C THR A 194 4.54 0.26 32.43
N THR A 195 5.33 1.09 31.75
CA THR A 195 4.88 2.41 31.26
C THR A 195 3.83 2.24 30.17
N GLU A 196 4.08 1.41 29.16
CA GLU A 196 3.08 1.11 28.12
C GLU A 196 1.86 0.42 28.73
N ALA A 197 2.07 -0.46 29.72
CA ALA A 197 0.98 -1.13 30.42
C ALA A 197 0.02 -0.13 31.10
N GLN A 198 0.55 0.91 31.74
CA GLN A 198 -0.25 1.96 32.38
C GLN A 198 -1.02 2.83 31.36
N ILE A 199 -0.50 2.97 30.14
CA ILE A 199 -1.18 3.69 29.06
C ILE A 199 -2.30 2.84 28.47
N LEU A 200 -2.03 1.56 28.20
CA LEU A 200 -2.99 0.62 27.62
C LEU A 200 -4.10 0.21 28.61
N TYR A 201 -3.77 0.13 29.90
CA TYR A 201 -4.68 -0.30 30.96
C TYR A 201 -4.86 0.83 31.99
N PRO A 202 -5.91 1.67 31.87
CA PRO A 202 -6.11 2.81 32.77
C PRO A 202 -6.22 2.46 34.26
N ASN A 203 -6.53 1.19 34.57
CA ASN A 203 -6.64 0.67 35.94
C ASN A 203 -5.49 -0.30 36.29
N TYR A 204 -4.35 -0.20 35.62
CA TYR A 204 -3.17 -1.05 35.86
C TYR A 204 -2.84 -1.15 37.37
N PRO A 205 -2.60 -2.36 37.93
CA PRO A 205 -2.31 -3.63 37.24
C PRO A 205 -3.54 -4.45 36.80
N SER A 206 -4.76 -3.92 36.96
CA SER A 206 -5.95 -4.60 36.41
C SER A 206 -5.99 -4.44 34.89
N THR A 207 -6.12 -5.56 34.17
CA THR A 207 -6.24 -5.58 32.70
C THR A 207 -7.66 -5.68 32.18
N SER A 208 -8.65 -5.59 33.08
CA SER A 208 -10.08 -5.68 32.75
C SER A 208 -10.61 -4.50 31.90
N THR A 209 -9.92 -3.36 31.93
CA THR A 209 -10.24 -2.17 31.12
C THR A 209 -9.01 -1.81 30.30
N THR A 210 -9.18 -1.72 28.99
CA THR A 210 -8.10 -1.43 28.04
C THR A 210 -8.54 -0.36 27.03
N THR A 211 -7.59 0.47 26.60
CA THR A 211 -7.75 1.43 25.50
C THR A 211 -7.53 0.81 24.11
N TYR A 212 -6.90 -0.37 24.07
CA TYR A 212 -6.75 -1.19 22.87
C TYR A 212 -7.75 -2.35 22.88
N ASP A 213 -8.53 -2.49 21.83
CA ASP A 213 -9.65 -3.43 21.73
C ASP A 213 -9.38 -4.62 20.79
N GLY A 214 -8.15 -4.79 20.31
CA GLY A 214 -7.79 -5.88 19.39
C GLY A 214 -8.15 -5.60 17.92
N THR A 215 -8.70 -4.42 17.59
CA THR A 215 -9.14 -4.12 16.22
C THR A 215 -8.17 -3.19 15.49
N TRP A 216 -8.07 -3.36 14.17
CA TRP A 216 -7.39 -2.44 13.27
C TRP A 216 -8.23 -2.21 12.03
N GLN A 217 -8.14 -1.00 11.46
CA GLN A 217 -8.72 -0.72 10.15
C GLN A 217 -7.65 -0.08 9.26
N PHE A 218 -7.39 -0.70 8.13
CA PHE A 218 -6.55 -0.13 7.09
C PHE A 218 -7.40 0.20 5.86
N ASN A 219 -7.18 1.36 5.26
CA ASN A 219 -7.94 1.79 4.08
C ASN A 219 -7.06 1.67 2.84
N MET A 220 -7.49 0.93 1.84
CA MET A 220 -6.73 0.65 0.63
C MET A 220 -7.37 1.33 -0.58
N ALA A 221 -6.60 2.05 -1.38
CA ALA A 221 -7.09 2.74 -2.58
C ALA A 221 -6.90 1.89 -3.85
N VAL A 222 -8.00 1.46 -4.45
CA VAL A 222 -8.04 0.79 -5.77
C VAL A 222 -8.55 1.81 -6.79
N SER A 223 -7.66 2.32 -7.64
CA SER A 223 -7.92 3.48 -8.52
C SER A 223 -8.60 3.15 -9.85
N GLU A 224 -8.67 1.89 -10.22
CA GLU A 224 -9.30 1.38 -11.44
C GLU A 224 -9.81 -0.05 -11.17
N PRO A 225 -10.78 -0.57 -11.94
CA PRO A 225 -11.22 -1.95 -11.78
C PRO A 225 -10.07 -2.91 -12.04
N VAL A 226 -9.99 -3.99 -11.28
CA VAL A 226 -8.95 -5.01 -11.42
C VAL A 226 -9.59 -6.39 -11.58
N GLU A 227 -8.86 -7.31 -12.18
CA GLU A 227 -9.28 -8.72 -12.26
C GLU A 227 -8.89 -9.50 -11.00
N ASP A 228 -7.82 -9.06 -10.34
CA ASP A 228 -7.24 -9.66 -9.15
C ASP A 228 -6.88 -8.57 -8.13
N LEU A 229 -7.24 -8.83 -6.88
CA LEU A 229 -6.87 -8.03 -5.72
C LEU A 229 -6.20 -8.96 -4.73
N GLU A 230 -4.93 -8.68 -4.44
CA GLU A 230 -4.12 -9.45 -3.51
C GLU A 230 -3.71 -8.59 -2.32
N VAL A 231 -3.85 -9.17 -1.13
CA VAL A 231 -3.27 -8.72 0.11
C VAL A 231 -2.41 -9.87 0.62
N TRP A 232 -1.22 -9.56 1.11
CA TRP A 232 -0.37 -10.56 1.74
C TRP A 232 -0.17 -10.16 3.18
N ASP A 233 -0.65 -11.00 4.09
CA ASP A 233 -0.34 -10.91 5.50
C ASP A 233 0.90 -11.74 5.83
N GLY A 234 1.66 -11.29 6.82
CA GLY A 234 2.80 -12.05 7.29
C GLY A 234 3.03 -11.88 8.78
N ASP A 235 3.52 -12.95 9.40
CA ASP A 235 3.76 -13.03 10.85
C ASP A 235 2.53 -12.61 11.65
N MET A 236 1.32 -12.98 11.20
CA MET A 236 0.12 -12.68 11.98
C MET A 236 0.08 -13.51 13.26
N ASP A 237 0.94 -14.53 13.38
CA ASP A 237 1.04 -15.42 14.53
C ASP A 237 -0.29 -16.11 14.83
N TYR A 238 -1.08 -16.35 13.77
CA TYR A 238 -2.43 -16.88 13.89
C TYR A 238 -2.44 -18.19 14.65
N GLY A 239 -3.41 -18.30 15.55
CA GLY A 239 -3.65 -19.45 16.39
C GLY A 239 -3.81 -19.09 17.85
N SER A 240 -4.24 -20.07 18.64
CA SER A 240 -4.47 -19.88 20.06
C SER A 240 -3.50 -20.67 20.91
N SER A 241 -3.21 -20.11 22.07
CA SER A 241 -2.32 -20.72 23.05
C SER A 241 -2.81 -22.08 23.56
N ASP A 242 -4.12 -22.35 23.49
CA ASP A 242 -4.76 -23.63 23.82
C ASP A 242 -4.91 -24.57 22.62
N GLY A 243 -4.51 -24.14 21.43
CA GLY A 243 -4.52 -24.92 20.20
C GLY A 243 -5.90 -25.16 19.58
N VAL A 244 -6.93 -24.42 20.02
CA VAL A 244 -8.28 -24.40 19.41
C VAL A 244 -8.23 -23.78 18.00
N TYR A 245 -7.56 -22.64 17.86
CA TYR A 245 -7.28 -22.00 16.58
C TYR A 245 -5.87 -22.36 16.14
N ARG A 246 -5.74 -22.72 14.87
CA ARG A 246 -4.50 -23.21 14.27
C ARG A 246 -4.44 -22.76 12.85
N ASP A 247 -3.24 -22.35 12.49
CA ASP A 247 -2.88 -22.13 11.11
C ASP A 247 -3.03 -23.41 10.26
N THR A 248 -3.36 -23.23 8.98
CA THR A 248 -3.50 -24.30 7.99
C THR A 248 -2.75 -23.95 6.70
N ASP A 249 -2.38 -24.97 5.92
CA ASP A 249 -1.73 -24.81 4.61
C ASP A 249 -2.77 -24.30 3.60
N ASP A 250 -2.57 -23.08 3.10
CA ASP A 250 -3.46 -22.40 2.19
C ASP A 250 -3.13 -22.71 0.74
N ALA A 251 -4.10 -23.33 0.08
CA ALA A 251 -3.89 -23.92 -1.24
C ALA A 251 -3.45 -22.91 -2.31
N ASP A 252 -3.77 -21.63 -2.14
CA ASP A 252 -3.42 -20.56 -3.07
C ASP A 252 -2.12 -19.82 -2.69
N THR A 253 -1.41 -20.25 -1.63
CA THR A 253 -0.06 -19.77 -1.33
C THR A 253 0.98 -20.83 -1.72
N PRO A 254 2.10 -20.46 -2.37
CA PRO A 254 3.13 -21.44 -2.70
C PRO A 254 3.92 -21.94 -1.47
N ASN A 255 3.77 -23.22 -1.14
CA ASN A 255 4.52 -23.89 -0.07
C ASN A 255 5.97 -24.30 -0.43
N ASP A 256 6.41 -24.06 -1.66
CA ASP A 256 7.75 -24.44 -2.13
C ASP A 256 8.80 -23.33 -2.00
N SER A 257 8.36 -22.09 -1.80
CA SER A 257 9.24 -20.94 -1.83
C SER A 257 8.64 -19.67 -1.25
N VAL A 258 9.46 -18.91 -0.53
CA VAL A 258 9.11 -17.54 -0.12
C VAL A 258 9.10 -16.63 -1.36
N PRO A 259 8.07 -15.78 -1.53
CA PRO A 259 8.04 -14.80 -2.61
C PRO A 259 9.29 -13.94 -2.63
N ALA A 260 9.84 -13.67 -3.83
CA ALA A 260 11.13 -12.97 -3.97
C ALA A 260 11.17 -11.60 -3.26
N TRP A 261 10.03 -10.90 -3.17
CA TRP A 261 9.90 -9.62 -2.48
C TRP A 261 9.85 -9.75 -0.95
N GLY A 262 9.50 -10.93 -0.42
CA GLY A 262 9.39 -11.23 1.01
C GLY A 262 10.61 -11.93 1.59
N ARG A 263 11.60 -12.29 0.75
CA ARG A 263 12.86 -12.90 1.18
C ARG A 263 13.72 -11.90 1.92
N ASN A 264 13.75 -12.02 3.24
CA ASN A 264 14.57 -11.20 4.13
C ASN A 264 15.50 -12.03 5.04
N GLY A 265 15.55 -13.35 4.84
CA GLY A 265 16.39 -14.28 5.60
C GLY A 265 15.74 -14.81 6.88
N VAL A 266 14.54 -14.35 7.25
CA VAL A 266 13.76 -14.89 8.38
C VAL A 266 12.44 -15.51 7.94
N ALA A 267 11.84 -15.00 6.86
CA ALA A 267 10.61 -15.56 6.32
C ALA A 267 10.80 -17.04 5.92
N VAL A 268 9.86 -17.88 6.33
CA VAL A 268 9.77 -19.30 5.97
C VAL A 268 8.75 -19.47 4.85
N THR A 269 8.87 -20.58 4.11
CA THR A 269 7.84 -20.97 3.14
C THR A 269 6.53 -21.20 3.86
N GLU A 270 5.43 -20.87 3.19
CA GLU A 270 4.11 -21.17 3.70
C GLU A 270 3.91 -22.69 3.91
N GLY A 271 2.99 -23.00 4.81
CA GLY A 271 2.49 -24.32 5.17
C GLY A 271 1.87 -24.23 6.55
N VAL A 272 1.57 -25.37 7.19
CA VAL A 272 1.10 -25.32 8.59
C VAL A 272 2.21 -24.83 9.51
N ALA A 273 2.11 -23.59 10.00
CA ALA A 273 3.11 -23.00 10.87
C ALA A 273 3.35 -23.81 12.14
N THR A 274 4.63 -23.85 12.54
CA THR A 274 5.04 -24.46 13.81
C THR A 274 6.04 -23.57 14.54
N SER A 275 5.63 -23.06 15.69
CA SER A 275 6.37 -22.04 16.44
C SER A 275 6.94 -22.56 17.77
N ARG A 276 6.19 -23.41 18.47
CA ARG A 276 6.58 -24.05 19.74
C ARG A 276 6.15 -25.51 19.78
N ASP A 277 6.98 -26.34 20.42
CA ASP A 277 6.69 -27.76 20.66
C ASP A 277 5.65 -27.99 21.79
N TYR A 278 4.88 -26.97 22.17
CA TYR A 278 3.82 -27.11 23.18
C TYR A 278 2.70 -26.08 23.05
N ILE A 279 1.52 -26.45 23.56
CA ILE A 279 0.36 -25.59 23.83
C ILE A 279 0.00 -25.63 25.32
N ILE A 280 -0.88 -24.74 25.78
CA ILE A 280 -1.38 -24.66 27.15
C ILE A 280 -2.88 -24.98 27.17
N VAL A 281 -3.24 -26.18 27.62
CA VAL A 281 -4.65 -26.60 27.75
C VAL A 281 -5.02 -26.55 29.22
N ASN A 282 -6.01 -25.73 29.60
CA ASN A 282 -6.44 -25.55 30.99
C ASN A 282 -5.27 -25.24 31.96
N GLY A 283 -4.30 -24.43 31.51
CA GLY A 283 -3.12 -24.06 32.30
C GLY A 283 -2.02 -25.13 32.34
N VAL A 284 -2.17 -26.26 31.65
CA VAL A 284 -1.20 -27.36 31.62
C VAL A 284 -0.50 -27.43 30.26
N ARG A 285 0.82 -27.57 30.28
CA ARG A 285 1.65 -27.74 29.07
C ARG A 285 1.36 -29.10 28.42
N SER A 286 0.95 -29.08 27.14
CA SER A 286 0.80 -30.27 26.29
C SER A 286 1.79 -30.21 25.12
N THR A 287 2.53 -31.28 24.88
CA THR A 287 3.55 -31.37 23.81
C THR A 287 3.13 -32.27 22.64
N THR A 288 1.90 -32.79 22.65
CA THR A 288 1.38 -33.64 21.56
C THR A 288 1.04 -32.83 20.32
N THR A 289 0.87 -31.53 20.46
CA THR A 289 0.46 -30.63 19.39
C THR A 289 1.23 -29.33 19.49
N LYS A 290 1.74 -28.86 18.35
CA LYS A 290 2.55 -27.63 18.26
C LYS A 290 1.65 -26.40 18.17
N MET A 291 2.19 -25.25 18.58
CA MET A 291 1.57 -23.94 18.40
C MET A 291 1.93 -23.38 17.02
N SER A 292 1.04 -22.60 16.40
CA SER A 292 1.25 -21.99 15.07
C SER A 292 1.90 -20.59 15.15
N GLY A 293 1.56 -19.74 16.13
CA GLY A 293 2.20 -18.43 16.35
C GLY A 293 3.24 -18.40 17.48
N ALA A 294 4.30 -17.57 17.42
CA ALA A 294 5.23 -17.33 18.53
C ALA A 294 5.51 -15.82 18.80
N PRO A 295 4.74 -15.20 19.72
CA PRO A 295 3.69 -15.81 20.55
C PRO A 295 2.40 -16.05 19.77
N ALA A 296 1.62 -17.09 20.11
CA ALA A 296 0.29 -17.24 19.54
C ALA A 296 -0.54 -15.98 19.77
N ASP A 297 -1.19 -15.51 18.71
CA ASP A 297 -1.99 -14.30 18.74
C ASP A 297 -3.14 -14.42 19.76
N ASP A 298 -3.89 -15.52 19.90
CA ASP A 298 -4.78 -15.67 21.07
C ASP A 298 -4.00 -16.17 22.30
N ASN A 299 -3.24 -15.26 22.91
CA ASN A 299 -2.23 -15.54 23.93
C ASN A 299 -2.82 -16.11 25.23
N ALA A 300 -1.99 -16.82 26.00
CA ALA A 300 -2.38 -17.36 27.31
C ALA A 300 -2.41 -16.29 28.40
N ASN A 301 -1.65 -15.20 28.23
CA ASN A 301 -1.55 -14.12 29.19
C ASN A 301 -2.51 -12.98 28.85
N ALA A 302 -3.43 -12.71 29.78
CA ALA A 302 -4.46 -11.67 29.65
C ALA A 302 -3.92 -10.24 29.48
N TRP A 303 -2.62 -10.00 29.70
CA TRP A 303 -1.97 -8.72 29.41
C TRP A 303 -1.75 -8.49 27.92
N TYR A 304 -1.69 -9.57 27.14
CA TYR A 304 -1.50 -9.51 25.70
C TYR A 304 -2.82 -9.78 24.95
N LYS A 305 -3.57 -10.77 25.48
CA LYS A 305 -4.77 -11.38 24.88
C LYS A 305 -5.88 -10.41 24.46
N ARG A 306 -6.40 -10.56 23.24
CA ARG A 306 -7.54 -9.89 22.62
C ARG A 306 -8.36 -10.88 21.79
N SER A 307 -8.96 -11.88 22.43
CA SER A 307 -9.74 -12.92 21.73
C SER A 307 -10.80 -12.42 20.73
N PRO A 308 -11.07 -13.19 19.66
CA PRO A 308 -10.45 -14.48 19.29
C PRO A 308 -9.04 -14.31 18.67
N ALA A 309 -8.45 -15.37 18.11
CA ALA A 309 -7.23 -15.24 17.31
C ALA A 309 -7.47 -14.31 16.10
N VAL A 310 -6.41 -13.63 15.66
CA VAL A 310 -6.48 -12.62 14.61
C VAL A 310 -7.15 -13.12 13.35
N GLU A 311 -8.06 -12.31 12.84
CA GLU A 311 -8.71 -12.50 11.55
C GLU A 311 -8.93 -11.15 10.89
N TYR A 312 -9.21 -11.14 9.60
CA TYR A 312 -9.56 -9.90 8.93
C TYR A 312 -10.59 -10.08 7.81
N THR A 313 -11.19 -8.96 7.44
CA THR A 313 -12.12 -8.87 6.32
C THR A 313 -11.70 -7.74 5.40
N VAL A 314 -11.59 -8.04 4.11
CA VAL A 314 -11.51 -7.04 3.06
C VAL A 314 -12.93 -6.67 2.65
N GLN A 315 -13.33 -5.42 2.92
CA GLN A 315 -14.61 -4.87 2.52
C GLN A 315 -14.44 -4.02 1.26
N ASP A 316 -15.23 -4.30 0.22
CA ASP A 316 -15.26 -3.51 -1.00
C ASP A 316 -16.06 -2.20 -0.84
N PRO A 317 -15.93 -1.25 -1.80
CA PRO A 317 -16.69 0.00 -1.80
C PRO A 317 -18.22 -0.14 -1.80
N ASN A 318 -18.75 -1.29 -2.23
CA ASN A 318 -20.18 -1.59 -2.24
C ASN A 318 -20.66 -2.22 -0.92
N GLY A 319 -19.74 -2.53 -0.01
CA GLY A 319 -20.02 -3.15 1.29
C GLY A 319 -19.94 -4.68 1.30
N THR A 320 -19.49 -5.32 0.22
CA THR A 320 -19.25 -6.77 0.19
C THR A 320 -18.04 -7.11 1.05
N ASN A 321 -18.15 -8.16 1.85
CA ASN A 321 -17.10 -8.58 2.78
C ASN A 321 -16.48 -9.91 2.32
N TYR A 322 -15.15 -9.95 2.26
CA TYR A 322 -14.34 -11.12 1.96
C TYR A 322 -13.48 -11.41 3.20
N ARG A 323 -13.79 -12.48 3.93
CA ARG A 323 -13.16 -12.78 5.24
C ARG A 323 -11.97 -13.72 5.04
N ASN A 324 -10.80 -13.33 5.52
CA ASN A 324 -9.73 -14.27 5.84
C ASN A 324 -9.87 -14.68 7.32
N ALA A 325 -10.19 -15.95 7.54
CA ALA A 325 -10.43 -16.55 8.85
C ALA A 325 -9.19 -17.27 9.42
N ASN A 326 -8.18 -17.44 8.60
CA ASN A 326 -6.94 -18.11 8.91
C ASN A 326 -5.84 -17.33 8.19
N PRO A 327 -5.48 -16.15 8.71
CA PRO A 327 -4.27 -15.49 8.24
C PRO A 327 -3.03 -16.25 8.71
N SER A 328 -1.86 -15.76 8.27
CA SER A 328 -0.56 -16.39 8.45
C SER A 328 -0.24 -16.75 9.90
N GLY A 329 0.41 -17.89 10.09
CA GLY A 329 1.08 -18.24 11.32
C GLY A 329 2.39 -17.49 11.50
N ASN A 330 3.40 -18.21 12.00
CA ASN A 330 4.68 -17.63 12.44
C ASN A 330 5.71 -17.59 11.31
N LEU A 331 6.22 -16.40 11.01
CA LEU A 331 7.29 -16.08 10.07
C LEU A 331 6.99 -16.43 8.60
N GLU A 332 5.74 -16.60 8.23
CA GLU A 332 5.34 -16.89 6.85
C GLU A 332 4.52 -15.76 6.24
N TRP A 333 4.53 -15.71 4.90
CA TRP A 333 3.68 -14.81 4.14
C TRP A 333 2.55 -15.64 3.53
N GLU A 334 1.32 -15.24 3.78
CA GLU A 334 0.13 -15.88 3.21
C GLU A 334 -0.55 -14.92 2.24
N ARG A 335 -1.04 -15.46 1.12
CA ARG A 335 -1.76 -14.71 0.10
C ARG A 335 -3.25 -14.78 0.38
N PHE A 336 -3.89 -13.62 0.43
CA PHE A 336 -5.33 -13.49 0.31
C PHE A 336 -5.70 -12.85 -1.03
N ARG A 337 -6.39 -13.59 -1.89
CA ARG A 337 -6.74 -13.22 -3.26
C ARG A 337 -8.24 -13.23 -3.53
N ILE A 338 -8.74 -12.08 -3.94
CA ILE A 338 -10.06 -11.94 -4.57
C ILE A 338 -9.84 -11.87 -6.08
N SER A 339 -10.44 -12.78 -6.84
CA SER A 339 -10.31 -12.84 -8.29
C SER A 339 -11.66 -12.75 -9.01
N THR A 340 -11.67 -12.25 -10.24
CA THR A 340 -12.81 -12.34 -11.17
C THR A 340 -12.56 -13.34 -12.30
N VAL A 341 -11.35 -13.86 -12.41
CA VAL A 341 -10.88 -14.66 -13.57
C VAL A 341 -10.22 -15.97 -13.20
N ALA A 342 -9.94 -16.22 -11.92
CA ALA A 342 -9.32 -17.46 -11.49
C ALA A 342 -10.20 -18.68 -11.85
N THR A 343 -9.53 -19.72 -12.36
CA THR A 343 -10.19 -20.93 -12.88
C THR A 343 -9.98 -22.16 -12.03
N SER A 344 -9.01 -22.12 -11.10
CA SER A 344 -8.78 -23.17 -10.10
C SER A 344 -9.19 -22.67 -8.73
N ALA A 345 -9.99 -23.45 -8.01
CA ALA A 345 -10.38 -23.16 -6.62
C ALA A 345 -9.21 -23.19 -5.63
N SER A 346 -8.01 -23.60 -6.08
CA SER A 346 -6.77 -23.57 -5.31
C SER A 346 -5.90 -22.35 -5.62
N ASP A 347 -6.44 -21.32 -6.30
CA ASP A 347 -5.65 -20.15 -6.73
C ASP A 347 -6.32 -18.82 -6.31
N TYR A 348 -7.36 -18.90 -5.49
CA TYR A 348 -8.08 -17.75 -4.95
C TYR A 348 -8.86 -18.13 -3.69
N ASP A 349 -9.07 -17.17 -2.80
CA ASP A 349 -10.01 -17.28 -1.68
C ASP A 349 -11.45 -17.01 -2.10
N TYR A 350 -11.64 -15.94 -2.88
CA TYR A 350 -12.96 -15.51 -3.34
C TYR A 350 -13.02 -15.25 -4.84
N LEU A 351 -14.04 -15.81 -5.50
CA LEU A 351 -14.42 -15.47 -6.86
C LEU A 351 -15.52 -14.39 -6.82
N ALA A 352 -15.18 -13.17 -7.22
CA ALA A 352 -16.10 -12.04 -7.32
C ALA A 352 -16.58 -11.86 -8.76
N SER A 353 -17.80 -11.33 -8.94
CA SER A 353 -18.30 -10.95 -10.27
C SER A 353 -17.65 -9.66 -10.79
N VAL A 354 -17.16 -8.82 -9.88
CA VAL A 354 -16.47 -7.55 -10.17
C VAL A 354 -15.63 -7.15 -8.96
N ILE A 355 -14.46 -6.58 -9.20
CA ILE A 355 -13.68 -5.89 -8.17
C ILE A 355 -13.72 -4.39 -8.50
N PRO A 356 -14.66 -3.63 -7.90
CA PRO A 356 -14.88 -2.23 -8.27
C PRO A 356 -13.71 -1.32 -7.84
N THR A 357 -13.60 -0.19 -8.53
CA THR A 357 -12.77 0.95 -8.08
C THR A 357 -13.31 1.54 -6.77
N GLY A 358 -12.41 1.97 -5.89
CA GLY A 358 -12.77 2.74 -4.70
C GLY A 358 -11.86 2.45 -3.50
N THR A 359 -12.32 2.85 -2.32
CA THR A 359 -11.63 2.57 -1.06
C THR A 359 -12.14 1.27 -0.47
N TYR A 360 -11.23 0.31 -0.36
CA TYR A 360 -11.43 -0.95 0.36
C TYR A 360 -11.03 -0.76 1.82
N LYS A 361 -11.64 -1.51 2.72
CA LYS A 361 -11.27 -1.53 4.15
C LYS A 361 -10.82 -2.91 4.54
N ILE A 362 -9.63 -3.02 5.10
CA ILE A 362 -9.16 -4.22 5.78
C ILE A 362 -9.51 -4.02 7.26
N ASN A 363 -10.57 -4.69 7.71
CA ASN A 363 -10.99 -4.68 9.11
C ASN A 363 -10.42 -5.91 9.78
N MET A 364 -9.46 -5.73 10.68
CA MET A 364 -8.83 -6.78 11.46
C MET A 364 -9.36 -6.75 12.88
N SER A 365 -9.49 -7.93 13.49
CA SER A 365 -9.88 -8.12 14.88
C SER A 365 -9.11 -9.28 15.47
N GLY A 366 -8.98 -9.32 16.79
CA GLY A 366 -8.33 -10.42 17.49
C GLY A 366 -6.85 -10.15 17.83
N MET A 367 -6.23 -9.18 17.15
CA MET A 367 -4.79 -8.97 17.23
C MET A 367 -4.34 -8.63 18.66
N ASP A 368 -3.40 -9.41 19.15
CA ASP A 368 -2.85 -9.27 20.49
C ASP A 368 -1.88 -8.10 20.64
N VAL A 369 -1.73 -7.67 21.89
CA VAL A 369 -0.64 -6.75 22.26
C VAL A 369 0.69 -7.49 22.14
N GLY A 370 1.72 -6.80 21.66
CA GLY A 370 3.08 -7.32 21.53
C GLY A 370 3.31 -8.19 20.30
N ASN A 371 2.27 -8.44 19.50
CA ASN A 371 2.39 -9.17 18.23
C ASN A 371 2.95 -8.23 17.14
N LEU A 372 3.97 -8.68 16.41
CA LEU A 372 4.66 -7.92 15.37
C LEU A 372 4.23 -8.42 14.00
N ASN A 373 3.26 -7.75 13.42
CA ASN A 373 2.60 -8.24 12.23
C ASN A 373 3.07 -7.44 11.02
N ALA A 374 2.98 -8.03 9.84
CA ALA A 374 3.37 -7.40 8.59
C ALA A 374 2.26 -7.45 7.54
N TRP A 375 2.18 -6.39 6.76
CA TRP A 375 1.39 -6.37 5.52
C TRP A 375 2.31 -6.17 4.34
N ARG A 376 2.00 -6.83 3.23
CA ARG A 376 2.45 -6.48 1.89
C ARG A 376 1.23 -6.19 1.02
N ILE A 377 1.14 -4.94 0.57
CA ILE A 377 0.00 -4.45 -0.22
C ILE A 377 0.53 -3.69 -1.46
N TRP A 378 -0.06 -3.95 -2.64
CA TRP A 378 0.33 -3.34 -3.93
C TRP A 378 -0.45 -2.06 -4.26
N TYR A 379 -1.29 -1.65 -3.32
CA TYR A 379 -2.13 -0.47 -3.38
C TYR A 379 -1.69 0.53 -2.31
N SER A 380 -2.04 1.79 -2.52
CA SER A 380 -1.74 2.83 -1.53
C SER A 380 -2.65 2.69 -0.30
N MET A 381 -2.05 2.68 0.90
CA MET A 381 -2.82 2.65 2.15
C MET A 381 -3.08 4.05 2.66
N LEU A 382 -4.35 4.44 2.73
CA LEU A 382 -4.79 5.78 3.13
C LEU A 382 -4.85 5.90 4.66
N GLY A 383 -4.36 7.02 5.18
CA GLY A 383 -4.56 7.40 6.57
C GLY A 383 -6.04 7.55 6.94
N ALA A 384 -6.38 7.22 8.19
CA ALA A 384 -7.69 7.50 8.77
C ALA A 384 -7.90 9.01 8.92
N THR A 385 -9.10 9.51 8.60
CA THR A 385 -9.46 10.90 8.85
C THR A 385 -10.33 10.98 10.10
N ASP A 386 -10.28 12.10 10.83
CA ASP A 386 -11.09 12.34 12.05
C ASP A 386 -12.63 12.37 11.80
N SER A 387 -13.10 12.01 10.60
CA SER A 387 -14.53 11.94 10.26
C SER A 387 -14.76 10.99 9.09
N ALA A 388 -15.80 10.15 9.19
CA ALA A 388 -16.20 9.12 8.21
C ALA A 388 -16.68 9.64 6.83
N THR A 389 -16.14 10.74 6.32
CA THR A 389 -16.48 11.30 5.01
C THR A 389 -15.23 11.83 4.31
N ALA A 390 -14.61 11.00 3.47
CA ALA A 390 -13.75 11.44 2.39
C ALA A 390 -14.58 11.51 1.11
N ALA A 391 -15.29 12.63 0.92
CA ALA A 391 -15.84 12.97 -0.40
C ALA A 391 -14.79 13.82 -1.13
N GLY A 392 -14.24 13.27 -2.22
CA GLY A 392 -13.52 14.01 -3.26
C GLY A 392 -12.18 14.62 -2.83
N THR A 393 -11.11 13.84 -2.88
CA THR A 393 -9.75 14.39 -3.04
C THR A 393 -8.99 13.48 -4.00
N ALA A 394 -8.31 14.07 -4.97
CA ALA A 394 -7.58 13.32 -6.00
C ALA A 394 -6.60 12.33 -5.36
N VAL A 395 -6.89 11.04 -5.51
CA VAL A 395 -5.98 9.94 -5.16
C VAL A 395 -5.25 9.56 -6.44
N VAL A 396 -4.00 9.98 -6.59
CA VAL A 396 -3.10 9.40 -7.60
C VAL A 396 -2.45 8.19 -6.92
N SER A 397 -2.88 6.99 -7.32
CA SER A 397 -2.33 5.73 -6.83
C SER A 397 -0.97 5.48 -7.45
N ALA A 398 0.08 5.42 -6.63
CA ALA A 398 1.34 4.80 -7.04
C ALA A 398 1.08 3.29 -7.03
N ARG A 399 0.99 2.63 -8.19
CA ARG A 399 1.04 1.16 -8.26
C ARG A 399 2.47 0.73 -8.61
N ASN A 400 3.02 -0.20 -7.84
CA ASN A 400 4.24 -0.93 -8.20
C ASN A 400 3.87 -2.07 -9.16
N THR A 401 4.41 -2.08 -10.38
CA THR A 401 4.05 -3.02 -11.47
C THR A 401 4.65 -4.42 -11.33
N GLN A 402 4.83 -4.92 -10.11
CA GLN A 402 5.30 -6.29 -9.82
C GLN A 402 4.17 -7.19 -9.23
N GLY A 403 2.93 -7.05 -9.71
CA GLY A 403 1.83 -8.00 -9.43
C GLY A 403 1.71 -9.05 -10.55
N PRO A 404 1.05 -10.20 -10.32
CA PRO A 404 1.09 -11.33 -11.25
C PRO A 404 0.32 -11.01 -12.54
N SER A 405 0.93 -11.39 -13.66
CA SER A 405 0.32 -11.36 -14.97
C SER A 405 -0.61 -12.55 -15.15
N THR A 406 -1.88 -12.37 -15.55
CA THR A 406 -2.57 -13.40 -16.33
C THR A 406 -3.52 -12.81 -17.37
N SER A 407 -3.38 -13.38 -18.56
CA SER A 407 -4.14 -13.19 -19.78
C SER A 407 -5.54 -13.80 -19.71
N SER A 408 -6.58 -13.04 -20.01
CA SER A 408 -7.47 -13.25 -21.17
C SER A 408 -8.80 -12.50 -20.98
N PHE A 409 -9.06 -11.48 -21.81
CA PHE A 409 -10.40 -10.91 -21.92
C PHE A 409 -11.03 -11.23 -23.27
N ARG A 410 -12.12 -12.00 -23.21
CA ARG A 410 -13.22 -11.95 -24.18
C ARG A 410 -14.05 -10.69 -23.90
N SER A 411 -14.68 -10.19 -24.96
CA SER A 411 -15.22 -8.85 -25.09
C SER A 411 -16.67 -8.67 -24.57
N HIS A 412 -16.94 -7.43 -24.12
CA HIS A 412 -18.22 -6.69 -23.95
C HIS A 412 -18.91 -6.73 -22.57
N PRO A 413 -19.76 -5.72 -22.19
CA PRO A 413 -20.11 -4.45 -22.85
C PRO A 413 -19.80 -3.18 -22.01
N VAL A 414 -19.63 -2.04 -22.70
CA VAL A 414 -19.39 -0.72 -22.10
C VAL A 414 -20.73 -0.02 -21.78
N ILE A 415 -20.94 0.40 -20.54
CA ILE A 415 -22.06 1.26 -20.13
C ILE A 415 -21.62 2.74 -20.26
N LEU A 416 -22.37 3.51 -21.04
CA LEU A 416 -22.18 4.95 -21.28
C LEU A 416 -22.61 5.78 -20.07
N ALA A 417 -21.77 6.70 -19.60
CA ALA A 417 -22.15 7.75 -18.65
C ALA A 417 -22.79 8.93 -19.41
N VAL A 418 -23.90 9.44 -18.88
CA VAL A 418 -24.57 10.69 -19.32
C VAL A 418 -24.25 11.83 -18.35
N ASP A 419 -24.17 13.06 -18.83
CA ASP A 419 -24.01 14.24 -17.98
C ASP A 419 -25.36 14.75 -17.42
N SER A 420 -25.27 15.69 -16.48
CA SER A 420 -26.39 16.27 -15.73
C SER A 420 -27.37 17.12 -16.55
N ALA A 421 -27.23 17.20 -17.88
CA ALA A 421 -28.18 17.84 -18.78
C ALA A 421 -28.75 16.89 -19.85
N GLY A 422 -28.39 15.61 -19.83
CA GLY A 422 -29.03 14.58 -20.68
C GLY A 422 -28.83 14.76 -22.18
N THR A 423 -27.83 15.53 -22.62
CA THR A 423 -27.57 15.74 -24.05
C THR A 423 -26.30 15.03 -24.48
N ALA A 424 -26.43 13.98 -25.29
CA ALA A 424 -25.30 13.20 -25.78
C ALA A 424 -24.34 14.06 -26.64
N LEU A 425 -23.11 14.27 -26.16
CA LEU A 425 -22.05 14.89 -26.95
C LEU A 425 -21.63 13.91 -28.06
N ARG A 426 -22.13 14.12 -29.28
CA ARG A 426 -21.57 13.50 -30.50
C ARG A 426 -20.18 14.10 -30.74
N ALA A 427 -19.16 13.56 -30.08
CA ALA A 427 -17.77 13.78 -30.46
C ALA A 427 -17.33 12.67 -31.41
N ILE A 428 -16.86 13.12 -32.57
CA ILE A 428 -16.41 12.37 -33.74
C ILE A 428 -15.25 11.44 -33.33
N LEU A 429 -15.48 10.13 -33.32
CA LEU A 429 -14.42 9.12 -33.25
C LEU A 429 -13.88 8.84 -34.66
N PRO A 430 -12.57 8.93 -34.90
CA PRO A 430 -11.95 8.25 -36.04
C PRO A 430 -12.24 6.74 -35.92
N SER A 431 -12.43 6.09 -37.07
CA SER A 431 -12.83 4.70 -37.18
C SER A 431 -12.00 3.75 -36.30
N LEU A 432 -12.70 2.81 -35.67
CA LEU A 432 -12.15 1.64 -34.97
C LEU A 432 -11.51 0.66 -35.98
N ALA A 433 -10.48 1.11 -36.68
CA ALA A 433 -9.58 0.23 -37.41
C ALA A 433 -8.54 -0.32 -36.42
N SER A 434 -8.78 -1.56 -35.98
CA SER A 434 -7.77 -2.49 -35.44
C SER A 434 -6.71 -1.88 -34.51
N ILE A 435 -7.00 -1.82 -33.21
CA ILE A 435 -5.96 -1.63 -32.19
C ILE A 435 -5.17 -2.95 -32.13
N GLY A 436 -4.21 -3.11 -33.04
CA GLY A 436 -3.45 -4.34 -33.25
C GLY A 436 -2.39 -4.63 -32.18
N GLY A 437 -2.44 -4.00 -31.02
CA GLY A 437 -1.48 -4.15 -29.93
C GLY A 437 -0.05 -3.65 -30.23
N VAL A 438 0.78 -3.63 -29.18
CA VAL A 438 2.19 -3.24 -29.22
C VAL A 438 3.07 -4.38 -29.75
N GLY A 439 4.08 -4.03 -30.54
CA GLY A 439 5.10 -4.93 -31.07
C GLY A 439 6.48 -4.69 -30.44
N ASN A 440 7.20 -5.79 -30.20
CA ASN A 440 8.57 -5.76 -29.69
C ASN A 440 9.60 -5.45 -30.79
N ILE A 441 10.89 -5.40 -30.42
CA ILE A 441 12.00 -5.18 -31.37
C ILE A 441 11.95 -6.15 -32.55
N ASN A 442 11.72 -7.44 -32.30
CA ASN A 442 11.72 -8.45 -33.35
C ASN A 442 10.56 -8.27 -34.33
N TYR A 443 9.39 -7.89 -33.81
CA TYR A 443 8.24 -7.53 -34.65
C TYR A 443 8.62 -6.38 -35.59
N TRP A 444 9.05 -5.24 -35.06
CA TRP A 444 9.31 -4.05 -35.89
C TRP A 444 10.50 -4.22 -36.83
N LYS A 445 11.48 -5.05 -36.47
CA LYS A 445 12.58 -5.46 -37.34
C LYS A 445 12.09 -6.22 -38.57
N ASN A 446 11.18 -7.17 -38.38
CA ASN A 446 10.73 -8.10 -39.43
C ASN A 446 9.48 -7.63 -40.18
N SER A 447 8.67 -6.75 -39.59
CA SER A 447 7.41 -6.23 -40.16
C SER A 447 7.57 -4.82 -40.71
N SER A 448 8.58 -4.61 -41.55
CA SER A 448 8.91 -3.27 -42.05
C SER A 448 7.73 -2.62 -42.79
N THR A 449 6.93 -3.38 -43.53
CA THR A 449 5.73 -2.90 -44.24
C THR A 449 4.70 -2.25 -43.33
N ASN A 450 4.73 -2.56 -42.03
CA ASN A 450 3.76 -2.08 -41.05
C ASN A 450 4.21 -0.80 -40.35
N TRP A 451 5.39 -0.26 -40.66
CA TRP A 451 5.84 1.01 -40.10
C TRP A 451 4.94 2.16 -40.58
N PRO A 452 4.32 2.93 -39.67
CA PRO A 452 3.40 4.01 -40.04
C PRO A 452 4.10 5.24 -40.64
N VAL A 453 5.44 5.27 -40.63
CA VAL A 453 6.27 6.42 -41.04
C VAL A 453 7.49 5.99 -41.87
N ALA A 454 7.92 6.85 -42.79
CA ALA A 454 9.12 6.64 -43.60
C ALA A 454 10.44 7.04 -42.90
N VAL A 455 10.34 7.91 -41.88
CA VAL A 455 11.45 8.40 -41.07
C VAL A 455 11.05 8.43 -39.60
N ILE A 456 12.02 8.26 -38.69
CA ILE A 456 11.79 8.32 -37.24
C ILE A 456 12.92 9.09 -36.56
N THR A 457 12.57 9.99 -35.64
CA THR A 457 13.56 10.74 -34.85
C THR A 457 13.86 10.01 -33.55
N ILE A 458 15.15 9.83 -33.26
CA ILE A 458 15.69 9.17 -32.07
C ILE A 458 16.78 10.08 -31.49
N GLY A 459 16.55 10.58 -30.28
CA GLY A 459 17.30 11.71 -29.74
C GLY A 459 17.21 12.92 -30.65
N SER A 460 18.35 13.49 -31.04
CA SER A 460 18.40 14.66 -31.94
C SER A 460 18.55 14.30 -33.43
N ARG A 461 18.49 13.02 -33.80
CA ARG A 461 18.79 12.55 -35.16
C ARG A 461 17.57 11.90 -35.80
N THR A 462 17.30 12.26 -37.04
CA THR A 462 16.28 11.61 -37.88
C THR A 462 16.91 10.50 -38.70
N TYR A 463 16.31 9.32 -38.64
CA TYR A 463 16.73 8.13 -39.37
C TYR A 463 15.70 7.80 -40.44
N SER A 464 16.15 7.44 -41.64
CA SER A 464 15.30 6.73 -42.59
C SER A 464 14.92 5.37 -42.02
N LYS A 465 13.83 4.80 -42.50
CA LYS A 465 13.41 3.44 -42.16
C LYS A 465 14.55 2.41 -42.29
N SER A 466 15.31 2.43 -43.39
CA SER A 466 16.44 1.51 -43.59
C SER A 466 17.58 1.73 -42.58
N GLN A 467 17.88 2.99 -42.25
CA GLN A 467 18.88 3.32 -41.23
C GLN A 467 18.43 2.88 -39.83
N ALA A 468 17.16 3.09 -39.47
CA ALA A 468 16.61 2.68 -38.19
C ALA A 468 16.53 1.14 -38.06
N GLN A 469 16.22 0.42 -39.14
CA GLN A 469 16.22 -1.05 -39.14
C GLN A 469 17.62 -1.62 -38.91
N ALA A 470 18.67 -1.00 -39.44
CA ALA A 470 20.05 -1.43 -39.20
C ALA A 470 20.43 -1.39 -37.71
N LEU A 471 19.79 -0.50 -36.92
CA LEU A 471 20.03 -0.39 -35.47
C LEU A 471 19.54 -1.63 -34.69
N PHE A 472 18.62 -2.43 -35.23
CA PHE A 472 18.14 -3.68 -34.62
C PHE A 472 19.06 -4.89 -34.84
N ALA A 473 20.17 -4.75 -35.56
CA ALA A 473 21.07 -5.86 -35.86
C ALA A 473 22.16 -6.08 -34.78
N GLY A 474 22.51 -7.35 -34.53
CA GLY A 474 23.62 -7.77 -33.65
C GLY A 474 23.35 -7.67 -32.15
N SER A 475 24.11 -8.41 -31.34
CA SER A 475 24.18 -8.21 -29.89
C SER A 475 24.97 -6.92 -29.57
N THR A 476 24.71 -6.30 -28.42
CA THR A 476 25.43 -5.09 -28.02
C THR A 476 25.50 -4.98 -26.50
N THR A 477 26.64 -4.51 -25.99
CA THR A 477 26.84 -4.09 -24.60
C THR A 477 26.80 -2.56 -24.45
N ASP A 478 26.66 -1.82 -25.56
CA ASP A 478 26.58 -0.37 -25.56
C ASP A 478 25.15 0.07 -25.20
N ILE A 479 25.03 0.79 -24.08
CA ILE A 479 23.74 1.22 -23.54
C ILE A 479 23.00 2.17 -24.48
N SER A 480 23.71 3.00 -25.25
CA SER A 480 23.09 3.91 -26.23
C SER A 480 22.46 3.14 -27.40
N LYS A 481 23.06 2.00 -27.80
CA LYS A 481 22.50 1.10 -28.82
C LYS A 481 21.31 0.31 -28.28
N LEU A 482 21.40 -0.20 -27.05
CA LEU A 482 20.30 -0.92 -26.41
C LEU A 482 19.06 -0.03 -26.25
N LEU A 483 19.25 1.17 -25.71
CA LEU A 483 18.18 2.14 -25.50
C LEU A 483 17.55 2.59 -26.83
N ALA A 484 18.36 2.88 -27.85
CA ALA A 484 17.84 3.28 -29.15
C ALA A 484 16.92 2.22 -29.78
N ARG A 485 17.25 0.94 -29.65
CA ARG A 485 16.41 -0.15 -30.16
C ARG A 485 15.04 -0.15 -29.47
N GLN A 486 15.01 -0.06 -28.15
CA GLN A 486 13.75 -0.05 -27.41
C GLN A 486 12.92 1.21 -27.70
N LEU A 487 13.57 2.36 -27.85
CA LEU A 487 12.89 3.62 -28.17
C LEU A 487 12.27 3.62 -29.57
N ILE A 488 12.95 3.05 -30.56
CA ILE A 488 12.40 2.91 -31.92
C ILE A 488 11.11 2.07 -31.89
N ALA A 489 11.13 0.91 -31.24
CA ALA A 489 9.95 0.05 -31.13
C ALA A 489 8.79 0.75 -30.39
N ALA A 490 9.09 1.46 -29.29
CA ALA A 490 8.07 2.16 -28.51
C ALA A 490 7.38 3.26 -29.31
N LYS A 491 8.15 4.08 -30.02
CA LYS A 491 7.61 5.15 -30.87
C LYS A 491 6.78 4.61 -32.04
N LEU A 492 7.19 3.49 -32.66
CA LEU A 492 6.39 2.85 -33.71
C LEU A 492 5.06 2.32 -33.15
N ASN A 493 5.06 1.79 -31.93
CA ASN A 493 3.82 1.40 -31.25
C ASN A 493 2.88 2.59 -31.03
N VAL A 494 3.39 3.72 -30.55
CA VAL A 494 2.59 4.96 -30.36
C VAL A 494 2.04 5.47 -31.70
N LEU A 495 2.87 5.49 -32.74
CA LEU A 495 2.47 5.92 -34.08
C LEU A 495 1.46 4.95 -34.73
N SER A 496 1.35 3.72 -34.24
CA SER A 496 0.30 2.76 -34.59
C SER A 496 -0.93 2.85 -33.68
N ASN A 497 -1.15 4.00 -33.05
CA ASN A 497 -2.30 4.30 -32.19
C ASN A 497 -2.41 3.44 -30.92
N ASN A 498 -1.31 2.86 -30.44
CA ASN A 498 -1.30 2.24 -29.12
C ASN A 498 -1.21 3.31 -28.03
N ALA A 499 -1.94 3.11 -26.93
CA ALA A 499 -1.89 4.02 -25.79
C ALA A 499 -0.49 4.05 -25.17
N SER A 500 -0.05 5.24 -24.78
CA SER A 500 1.34 5.49 -24.35
C SER A 500 1.42 6.30 -23.06
N THR A 501 0.29 6.49 -22.37
CA THR A 501 0.19 7.27 -21.13
C THR A 501 1.16 6.79 -20.05
N CYS A 502 1.44 5.48 -19.99
CA CYS A 502 2.37 4.87 -19.05
C CYS A 502 3.87 4.98 -19.44
N ILE A 503 4.20 5.39 -20.67
CA ILE A 503 5.58 5.45 -21.17
C ILE A 503 5.96 6.80 -21.79
N TYR A 504 5.03 7.76 -21.85
CA TYR A 504 5.22 9.06 -22.48
C TYR A 504 6.47 9.78 -21.96
N GLN A 505 6.66 9.83 -20.64
CA GLN A 505 7.81 10.46 -20.02
C GLN A 505 9.11 9.68 -20.31
N THR A 506 9.07 8.35 -20.24
CA THR A 506 10.23 7.49 -20.56
C THR A 506 10.68 7.65 -22.01
N ILE A 507 9.76 7.79 -22.97
CA ILE A 507 10.10 8.08 -24.38
C ILE A 507 10.85 9.41 -24.49
N LYS A 508 10.37 10.45 -23.79
CA LYS A 508 10.99 11.79 -23.78
C LYS A 508 12.37 11.79 -23.12
N ASP A 509 12.53 11.07 -22.02
CA ASP A 509 13.80 10.93 -21.30
C ASP A 509 14.81 10.12 -22.11
N ALA A 510 14.36 9.08 -22.80
CA ALA A 510 15.20 8.30 -23.70
C ALA A 510 15.69 9.11 -24.92
N ASP A 511 14.83 9.97 -25.49
CA ASP A 511 15.28 10.92 -26.51
C ASP A 511 16.31 11.90 -25.94
N THR A 512 16.07 12.46 -24.77
CA THR A 512 17.00 13.38 -24.12
C THR A 512 18.34 12.71 -23.85
N PHE A 513 18.34 11.45 -23.39
CA PHE A 513 19.55 10.66 -23.17
C PHE A 513 20.31 10.42 -24.48
N LEU A 514 19.64 10.05 -25.58
CA LEU A 514 20.27 9.77 -26.88
C LEU A 514 20.68 11.03 -27.66
N ALA A 515 20.10 12.18 -27.31
CA ALA A 515 20.57 13.49 -27.75
C ALA A 515 21.94 13.82 -27.14
N ALA A 516 22.12 13.55 -25.85
CA ALA A 516 23.37 13.78 -25.12
C ALA A 516 24.43 12.70 -25.34
N ASN A 517 24.01 11.46 -25.60
CA ASN A 517 24.88 10.29 -25.77
C ASN A 517 24.57 9.63 -27.13
N PRO A 518 25.23 10.08 -28.23
CA PRO A 518 24.92 9.59 -29.56
C PRO A 518 25.04 8.07 -29.68
N ILE A 519 24.16 7.46 -30.47
CA ILE A 519 24.10 6.01 -30.66
C ILE A 519 25.46 5.48 -31.13
N GLY A 520 26.04 4.55 -30.37
CA GLY A 520 27.35 3.95 -30.67
C GLY A 520 28.54 4.72 -30.15
N SER A 521 28.33 5.76 -29.35
CA SER A 521 29.41 6.51 -28.69
C SER A 521 30.08 5.73 -27.57
N GLY A 522 29.44 4.68 -27.02
CA GLY A 522 29.89 4.02 -25.79
C GLY A 522 29.85 4.93 -24.55
N THR A 523 29.20 6.10 -24.64
CA THR A 523 29.10 7.08 -23.56
C THR A 523 27.70 7.06 -22.93
N GLY A 524 27.60 7.58 -21.70
CA GLY A 524 26.35 7.64 -20.94
C GLY A 524 26.28 6.62 -19.81
N SER A 525 25.53 6.96 -18.76
CA SER A 525 25.35 6.11 -17.59
C SER A 525 24.65 4.81 -17.97
N VAL A 526 25.31 3.67 -17.74
CA VAL A 526 24.74 2.32 -17.94
C VAL A 526 23.48 2.14 -17.10
N MET A 527 23.47 2.69 -15.88
CA MET A 527 22.32 2.62 -14.98
C MET A 527 21.14 3.43 -15.54
N THR A 528 21.35 4.69 -15.89
CA THR A 528 20.29 5.58 -16.38
C THR A 528 19.72 5.11 -17.72
N GLY A 529 20.60 4.83 -18.70
CA GLY A 529 20.17 4.33 -20.00
C GLY A 529 19.56 2.92 -19.91
N GLY A 530 20.04 2.09 -18.98
CA GLY A 530 19.52 0.75 -18.73
C GLY A 530 18.10 0.75 -18.17
N MET A 531 17.81 1.61 -17.19
CA MET A 531 16.46 1.74 -16.64
C MET A 531 15.46 2.23 -17.69
N LEU A 532 15.83 3.22 -18.51
CA LEU A 532 14.99 3.69 -19.62
C LEU A 532 14.75 2.59 -20.65
N ALA A 533 15.79 1.83 -21.01
CA ALA A 533 15.68 0.72 -21.96
C ALA A 533 14.77 -0.40 -21.42
N LEU A 534 14.84 -0.67 -20.12
CA LEU A 534 14.02 -1.69 -19.46
C LEU A 534 12.54 -1.30 -19.40
N GLN A 535 12.22 -0.04 -19.09
CA GLN A 535 10.83 0.44 -19.12
C GLN A 535 10.23 0.40 -20.53
N LEU A 536 11.00 0.84 -21.53
CA LEU A 536 10.57 0.76 -22.94
C LEU A 536 10.44 -0.69 -23.41
N TYR A 537 11.30 -1.59 -22.93
CA TYR A 537 11.17 -3.03 -23.17
C TYR A 537 9.82 -3.55 -22.68
N TYR A 538 9.45 -3.28 -21.41
CA TYR A 538 8.17 -3.73 -20.86
C TYR A 538 6.97 -3.15 -21.60
N TYR A 539 7.04 -1.89 -22.04
CA TYR A 539 6.02 -1.30 -22.91
C TYR A 539 5.91 -2.08 -24.24
N ASN A 540 7.04 -2.35 -24.89
CA ASN A 540 7.10 -2.98 -26.20
C ASN A 540 6.63 -4.44 -26.22
N ILE A 541 6.65 -5.12 -25.07
CA ILE A 541 6.12 -6.47 -24.91
C ILE A 541 4.71 -6.50 -24.31
N GLY A 542 4.07 -5.34 -24.13
CA GLY A 542 2.70 -5.24 -23.61
C GLY A 542 2.57 -5.60 -22.13
N SER A 543 3.64 -5.41 -21.36
CA SER A 543 3.68 -5.66 -19.91
C SER A 543 3.40 -4.41 -19.08
N LEU A 544 3.07 -3.28 -19.70
CA LEU A 544 2.60 -2.09 -18.99
C LEU A 544 1.10 -1.91 -19.21
N SER A 545 0.40 -1.38 -18.20
CA SER A 545 -1.07 -1.27 -18.18
C SER A 545 -1.67 -0.50 -19.36
N CYS A 546 -0.91 0.40 -20.00
CA CYS A 546 -1.37 1.13 -21.17
C CYS A 546 -1.10 0.42 -22.51
N ALA A 547 -0.44 -0.73 -22.52
CA ALA A 547 0.03 -1.41 -23.72
C ALA A 547 -0.54 -2.83 -23.82
N VAL A 548 -1.42 -3.08 -24.80
CA VAL A 548 -1.95 -4.43 -25.08
C VAL A 548 -1.01 -5.13 -26.05
N TYR A 549 -0.45 -6.30 -25.72
CA TYR A 549 0.46 -7.04 -26.62
C TYR A 549 -0.22 -7.45 -27.94
N ARG A 550 0.47 -7.29 -29.08
CA ARG A 550 0.02 -7.80 -30.38
C ARG A 550 0.00 -9.33 -30.36
N GLN A 551 -1.18 -9.95 -30.25
CA GLN A 551 -1.31 -11.39 -30.46
C GLN A 551 -0.90 -11.74 -31.90
N ALA A 552 -0.10 -12.79 -32.06
CA ALA A 552 0.12 -13.38 -33.38
C ALA A 552 -1.23 -13.85 -33.89
N THR A 553 -1.68 -13.33 -35.02
CA THR A 553 -2.74 -13.98 -35.79
C THR A 553 -2.21 -15.36 -36.13
N LEU A 554 -2.77 -16.38 -35.47
CA LEU A 554 -2.77 -17.73 -36.02
C LEU A 554 -3.67 -17.64 -37.25
N ASP A 555 -3.02 -17.53 -38.42
CA ASP A 555 -3.65 -17.93 -39.67
C ASP A 555 -3.87 -19.45 -39.65
#